data_AF-A8FPL2-F1
#
_entry.id   AF-A8FPL2-F1
#
_cell.length_a   1.000
_cell.length_b   1.000
_cell.length_c   1.000
_cell.angle_alpha   90.00
_cell.angle_beta   90.00
_cell.angle_gamma   90.00
#
_symmetry.space_group_name_H-M   'P 1'
#
loop_
_entity.id
_entity.type
_entity.pdbx_description
1 polymer ?
#
loop_
_entity_poly.entity_id
_entity_poly.type
_entity_poly.pdbx_seq_one_letter_code
_entity_poly.pdbx_strand_id
1 'polypeptide(L)'
;MDKTQYFYRTAIFTRKDNQVSLVDIEKPDDTTPMEDWMAIVVSLADGRHTVNELIAYMGSQYRSAPQELEDTLHSVLERLQEGKIVQLSEQAVELPYYLAEPIESLDIEKAKKLIKEDGYIHH
;
A
#
# COMPACT_ATOMS: atom_id res chain seq x y z
N MET A 1 14.52 9.35 -5.21
CA MET A 1 14.01 8.67 -3.99
C MET A 1 15.17 7.94 -3.31
N ASP A 2 15.18 7.87 -1.97
CA ASP A 2 16.12 7.00 -1.24
C ASP A 2 15.57 5.57 -1.21
N LYS A 3 16.35 4.61 -1.71
CA LYS A 3 15.90 3.20 -1.84
C LYS A 3 16.03 2.41 -0.54
N THR A 4 16.72 2.95 0.46
CA THR A 4 16.91 2.30 1.77
C THR A 4 15.74 2.51 2.72
N GLN A 5 14.85 3.46 2.40
CA GLN A 5 13.65 3.71 3.17
C GLN A 5 12.64 2.56 3.03
N TYR A 6 11.96 2.28 4.14
CA TYR A 6 10.80 1.40 4.22
C TYR A 6 9.60 2.11 3.64
N PHE A 7 8.71 1.38 2.98
CA PHE A 7 7.47 1.93 2.44
C PHE A 7 6.27 1.22 3.06
N TYR A 8 5.29 1.99 3.50
CA TYR A 8 4.10 1.48 4.17
C TYR A 8 2.86 2.16 3.60
N ARG A 9 1.78 1.40 3.48
CA ARG A 9 0.48 1.96 3.12
C ARG A 9 -0.13 2.71 4.29
N THR A 10 -0.83 3.77 3.93
CA THR A 10 -1.59 4.60 4.83
C THR A 10 -3.07 4.57 4.51
N ALA A 11 -3.52 3.77 3.53
CA ALA A 11 -4.92 3.64 3.15
C ALA A 11 -5.44 2.20 3.29
N ILE A 12 -6.74 2.07 3.56
CA ILE A 12 -7.44 0.78 3.64
C ILE A 12 -7.77 0.34 2.20
N PHE A 13 -7.60 -0.95 1.93
CA PHE A 13 -7.81 -1.52 0.60
C PHE A 13 -8.58 -2.84 0.65
N THR A 14 -9.12 -3.24 -0.49
CA THR A 14 -9.73 -4.56 -0.73
C THR A 14 -9.07 -5.22 -1.93
N ARG A 15 -9.10 -6.56 -1.98
CA ARG A 15 -8.72 -7.35 -3.16
C ARG A 15 -9.87 -8.28 -3.54
N LYS A 16 -10.71 -7.84 -4.47
CA LYS A 16 -11.82 -8.64 -5.03
C LYS A 16 -11.66 -8.78 -6.53
N ASP A 17 -11.98 -9.95 -7.06
CA ASP A 17 -11.97 -10.24 -8.50
C ASP A 17 -10.66 -9.85 -9.20
N ASN A 18 -9.53 -10.09 -8.52
CA ASN A 18 -8.18 -9.73 -8.98
C ASN A 18 -7.94 -8.21 -9.16
N GLN A 19 -8.77 -7.37 -8.54
CA GLN A 19 -8.63 -5.92 -8.54
C GLN A 19 -8.40 -5.41 -7.11
N VAL A 20 -7.37 -4.56 -6.97
CA VAL A 20 -7.13 -3.80 -5.74
C VAL A 20 -7.87 -2.48 -5.83
N SER A 21 -8.60 -2.13 -4.78
CA SER A 21 -9.31 -0.85 -4.68
C SER A 21 -9.09 -0.23 -3.31
N LEU A 22 -9.07 1.10 -3.26
CA LEU A 22 -9.14 1.85 -2.01
C LEU A 22 -10.56 1.79 -1.45
N VAL A 23 -10.67 1.75 -0.12
CA VAL A 23 -11.96 1.57 0.56
C VAL A 23 -12.09 2.54 1.72
N ASP A 24 -13.24 3.20 1.80
CA ASP A 24 -13.69 3.83 3.05
C ASP A 24 -14.29 2.74 3.95
N ILE A 25 -13.69 2.52 5.13
CA ILE A 25 -14.17 1.49 6.06
C ILE A 25 -15.60 1.75 6.55
N GLU A 26 -16.07 3.01 6.55
CA GLU A 26 -17.44 3.33 6.92
C GLU A 26 -18.44 3.05 5.79
N LYS A 27 -17.95 2.94 4.55
CA LYS A 27 -18.72 2.58 3.35
C LYS A 27 -17.95 1.54 2.54
N PRO A 28 -17.84 0.28 3.02
CA PRO A 28 -16.96 -0.72 2.43
C PRO A 28 -17.32 -1.13 0.99
N ASP A 29 -18.54 -0.81 0.55
CA ASP A 29 -19.01 -1.02 -0.83
C ASP A 29 -18.66 0.15 -1.78
N ASP A 30 -18.22 1.29 -1.23
CA ASP A 30 -17.76 2.46 -2.00
C ASP A 30 -16.25 2.36 -2.20
N THR A 31 -15.87 1.76 -3.32
CA THR A 31 -14.47 1.43 -3.62
C THR A 31 -13.97 2.21 -4.82
N THR A 32 -12.73 2.70 -4.75
CA THR A 32 -12.04 3.33 -5.89
C THR A 32 -11.00 2.37 -6.47
N PRO A 33 -11.17 1.86 -7.69
CA PRO A 33 -10.20 0.96 -8.32
C PRO A 33 -8.83 1.61 -8.48
N MET A 34 -7.78 0.84 -8.21
CA MET A 34 -6.41 1.27 -8.45
C MET A 34 -5.92 0.85 -9.83
N GLU A 35 -5.06 1.68 -10.43
CA GLU A 35 -4.30 1.32 -11.61
C GLU A 35 -3.30 0.19 -11.29
N ASP A 36 -3.00 -0.65 -12.28
CA ASP A 36 -2.29 -1.92 -12.11
C ASP A 36 -0.97 -1.79 -11.33
N TRP A 37 -0.09 -0.84 -11.70
CA TRP A 37 1.18 -0.66 -10.98
C TRP A 37 0.96 -0.13 -9.56
N MET A 38 0.03 0.80 -9.39
CA MET A 38 -0.32 1.32 -8.07
C MET A 38 -0.91 0.24 -7.15
N ALA A 39 -1.78 -0.61 -7.68
CA ALA A 39 -2.38 -1.76 -6.99
C ALA A 39 -1.32 -2.72 -6.43
N ILE A 40 -0.29 -3.00 -7.24
CA ILE A 40 0.83 -3.86 -6.83
C ILE A 40 1.62 -3.20 -5.70
N VAL A 41 2.01 -1.94 -5.86
CA VAL A 41 2.82 -1.24 -4.83
C VAL A 41 2.05 -1.12 -3.51
N VAL A 42 0.76 -0.77 -3.54
CA VAL A 42 -0.07 -0.71 -2.31
C VAL A 42 -0.19 -2.07 -1.64
N SER A 43 -0.35 -3.13 -2.43
CA SER A 43 -0.41 -4.50 -1.91
C SER A 43 0.88 -4.95 -1.20
N LEU A 44 2.03 -4.38 -1.58
CA LEU A 44 3.34 -4.74 -1.05
C LEU A 44 3.85 -3.77 0.02
N ALA A 45 3.18 -2.63 0.22
CA ALA A 45 3.58 -1.58 1.15
C ALA A 45 3.24 -1.97 2.60
N ASP A 46 3.99 -2.90 3.16
CA ASP A 46 3.77 -3.50 4.48
C ASP A 46 4.59 -2.87 5.61
N GLY A 47 5.38 -1.84 5.31
CA GLY A 47 6.25 -1.15 6.27
C GLY A 47 7.46 -1.95 6.73
N ARG A 48 7.63 -3.18 6.26
CA ARG A 48 8.74 -4.07 6.64
C ARG A 48 9.77 -4.21 5.54
N HIS A 49 9.40 -3.95 4.30
CA HIS A 49 10.31 -3.98 3.16
C HIS A 49 10.67 -2.57 2.70
N THR A 50 11.89 -2.46 2.18
CA THR A 50 12.44 -1.24 1.59
C THR A 50 12.06 -1.09 0.12
N VAL A 51 12.19 0.13 -0.41
CA VAL A 51 12.02 0.39 -1.85
C VAL A 51 13.00 -0.44 -2.69
N ASN A 52 14.22 -0.66 -2.20
CA ASN A 52 15.19 -1.53 -2.89
C ASN A 52 14.71 -2.98 -2.99
N GLU A 53 14.10 -3.51 -1.92
CA GLU A 53 13.53 -4.86 -1.91
C GLU A 53 12.31 -4.97 -2.84
N LEU A 54 11.48 -3.93 -2.91
CA LEU A 54 10.40 -3.84 -3.91
C LEU A 54 10.96 -3.93 -5.33
N ILE A 55 11.97 -3.14 -5.67
CA ILE A 55 12.58 -3.14 -7.02
C ILE A 55 13.18 -4.52 -7.33
N ALA A 56 13.90 -5.12 -6.38
CA ALA A 56 14.47 -6.45 -6.55
C ALA A 56 13.39 -7.53 -6.75
N TYR A 57 12.33 -7.50 -5.93
CA TYR A 57 11.21 -8.41 -6.03
C TYR A 57 10.51 -8.27 -7.39
N MET A 58 10.19 -7.05 -7.81
CA MET A 58 9.55 -6.78 -9.10
C MET A 58 10.45 -7.19 -10.26
N GLY A 59 11.75 -6.90 -10.18
CA GLY A 59 12.72 -7.33 -11.20
C GLY A 59 12.79 -8.84 -11.36
N SER A 60 12.66 -9.58 -10.26
CA SER A 60 12.67 -11.05 -10.26
C SER A 60 11.46 -11.69 -10.96
N GLN A 61 10.37 -10.93 -11.18
CA GLN A 61 9.19 -11.41 -11.92
C GLN A 61 9.46 -11.54 -13.42
N TYR A 62 10.58 -10.99 -13.91
CA TYR A 62 10.95 -11.01 -15.31
C TYR A 62 12.15 -11.94 -15.53
N ARG A 63 12.15 -12.67 -16.65
CA ARG A 63 13.36 -13.35 -17.12
C ARG A 63 14.47 -12.33 -17.44
N SER A 64 14.09 -11.16 -17.94
CA SER A 64 14.96 -10.00 -18.15
C SER A 64 14.15 -8.76 -17.82
N ALA A 65 14.50 -8.08 -16.72
CA ALA A 65 13.78 -6.90 -16.27
C ALA A 65 13.90 -5.75 -17.31
N PRO A 66 12.82 -4.97 -17.52
CA PRO A 66 12.89 -3.74 -18.30
C PRO A 66 13.90 -2.75 -17.70
N GLN A 67 14.56 -1.96 -18.54
CA GLN A 67 15.55 -0.98 -18.08
C GLN A 67 14.91 0.14 -17.25
N GLU A 68 13.65 0.45 -17.58
CA GLU A 68 12.81 1.50 -17.01
C GLU A 68 12.03 1.05 -15.76
N LEU A 69 12.21 -0.19 -15.29
CA LEU A 69 11.44 -0.73 -14.17
C LEU A 69 11.62 0.11 -12.90
N GLU A 70 12.87 0.47 -12.58
CA GLU A 70 13.17 1.30 -11.41
C GLU A 70 12.51 2.68 -11.51
N ASP A 71 12.63 3.36 -12.66
CA ASP A 71 12.02 4.67 -12.89
C ASP A 71 10.49 4.63 -12.83
N THR A 72 9.90 3.54 -13.32
CA THR A 72 8.46 3.29 -13.24
C THR A 72 8.02 3.14 -11.79
N LEU A 73 8.72 2.33 -10.99
CA LEU A 73 8.39 2.12 -9.57
C LEU A 73 8.57 3.40 -8.75
N HIS A 74 9.63 4.18 -9.00
CA HIS A 74 9.80 5.50 -8.39
C HIS A 74 8.63 6.43 -8.71
N SER A 75 8.24 6.53 -9.99
CA SER A 75 7.11 7.36 -10.43
C SER A 75 5.78 6.91 -9.83
N VAL A 76 5.59 5.60 -9.61
CA VAL A 76 4.40 5.06 -8.93
C VAL A 76 4.41 5.43 -7.44
N LEU A 77 5.53 5.22 -6.74
CA LEU A 77 5.67 5.56 -5.33
C LEU A 77 5.47 7.06 -5.08
N GLU A 78 6.03 7.93 -5.92
CA GLU A 78 5.84 9.39 -5.82
C GLU A 78 4.36 9.77 -5.91
N ARG A 79 3.63 9.25 -6.91
CA ARG A 79 2.18 9.49 -7.06
C ARG A 79 1.38 8.97 -5.86
N LEU A 80 1.75 7.81 -5.31
CA LEU A 80 1.10 7.25 -4.12
C LEU A 80 1.40 8.06 -2.85
N GLN A 81 2.59 8.65 -2.75
CA GLN A 81 2.96 9.57 -1.67
C GLN A 81 2.19 10.89 -1.77
N GLU A 82 2.08 11.46 -2.98
CA GLU A 82 1.26 12.65 -3.24
C GLU A 82 -0.20 12.43 -2.85
N GLY A 83 -0.75 11.25 -3.18
CA GLY A 83 -2.08 10.83 -2.78
C GLY A 83 -2.22 10.41 -1.31
N LYS A 84 -1.14 10.42 -0.52
CA LYS A 84 -1.10 9.94 0.87
C LYS A 84 -1.63 8.51 1.04
N ILE A 85 -1.40 7.66 0.05
CA ILE A 85 -1.77 6.23 0.05
C ILE A 85 -0.61 5.38 0.55
N VAL A 86 0.63 5.82 0.28
CA VAL A 86 1.88 5.21 0.76
C VAL A 86 2.76 6.30 1.34
N GLN A 87 3.54 5.97 2.36
CA GLN A 87 4.58 6.83 2.90
C GLN A 87 5.90 6.07 3.05
N LEU A 88 6.99 6.83 3.19
CA LEU A 88 8.33 6.32 3.38
C LEU A 88 8.82 6.60 4.81
N SER A 89 9.65 5.72 5.35
CA SER A 89 10.23 5.83 6.68
C SER A 89 11.68 5.33 6.68
N GLU A 90 12.53 5.96 7.50
CA GLU A 90 13.90 5.50 7.75
C GLU A 90 13.96 4.19 8.56
N GLN A 91 12.86 3.83 9.21
CA GLN A 91 12.74 2.63 10.05
C GLN A 91 11.51 1.82 9.65
N ALA A 92 11.56 0.51 9.88
CA ALA A 92 10.41 -0.36 9.68
C ALA A 92 9.20 0.14 10.50
N VAL A 93 8.02 0.07 9.90
CA VAL A 93 6.76 0.54 10.48
C VAL A 93 5.85 -0.66 10.69
N GLU A 94 5.38 -0.85 11.91
CA GLU A 94 4.30 -1.79 12.20
C GLU A 94 2.96 -1.12 11.88
N LEU A 95 2.24 -1.68 10.91
CA LEU A 95 0.95 -1.13 10.50
C LEU A 95 -0.11 -1.41 11.56
N PRO A 96 -0.97 -0.43 11.88
CA PRO A 96 -2.19 -0.67 12.64
C PRO A 96 -3.04 -1.79 12.03
N TYR A 97 -3.79 -2.50 12.87
CA TYR A 97 -4.61 -3.65 12.45
C TYR A 97 -5.49 -3.37 11.22
N TYR A 98 -6.10 -2.20 11.16
CA TYR A 98 -7.01 -1.80 10.09
C TYR A 98 -6.31 -1.48 8.76
N LEU A 99 -4.99 -1.31 8.76
CA LEU A 99 -4.17 -1.21 7.56
C LEU A 99 -3.46 -2.54 7.25
N ALA A 100 -3.32 -3.46 8.20
CA ALA A 100 -2.43 -4.61 8.13
C ALA A 100 -2.80 -5.67 7.07
N GLU A 101 -4.06 -5.77 6.66
CA GLU A 101 -4.55 -6.74 5.67
C GLU A 101 -5.69 -6.14 4.83
N PRO A 102 -6.07 -6.76 3.69
CA PRO A 102 -7.25 -6.36 2.93
C PRO A 102 -8.52 -6.41 3.81
N ILE A 103 -9.48 -5.52 3.55
CA ILE A 103 -10.68 -5.36 4.39
C ILE A 103 -11.48 -6.67 4.57
N GLU A 104 -11.53 -7.54 3.56
CA GLU A 104 -12.18 -8.85 3.63
C GLU A 104 -11.51 -9.85 4.58
N SER A 105 -10.26 -9.59 4.98
CA SER A 105 -9.50 -10.38 5.95
C SER A 105 -9.55 -9.79 7.36
N LEU A 106 -10.20 -8.63 7.53
CA LEU A 106 -10.33 -7.94 8.81
C LEU A 106 -11.69 -8.20 9.45
N ASP A 107 -11.72 -8.15 10.78
CA ASP A 107 -12.93 -7.88 11.53
C ASP A 107 -13.21 -6.37 11.44
N ILE A 108 -14.22 -6.01 10.64
CA ILE A 108 -14.55 -4.61 10.33
C ILE A 108 -14.95 -3.86 11.60
N GLU A 109 -15.70 -4.47 12.52
CA GLU A 109 -16.12 -3.80 13.75
C GLU A 109 -14.91 -3.52 14.66
N LYS A 110 -13.99 -4.48 14.76
CA LYS A 110 -12.71 -4.27 15.45
C LYS A 110 -11.88 -3.18 14.79
N ALA A 111 -11.76 -3.19 13.46
CA ALA A 111 -10.99 -2.19 12.72
C ALA A 111 -11.56 -0.78 12.91
N LYS A 112 -12.89 -0.60 12.80
CA LYS A 112 -13.57 0.68 13.08
C LYS A 112 -13.35 1.17 14.50
N LYS A 113 -13.38 0.26 15.49
CA LYS A 113 -13.11 0.60 16.88
C LYS A 113 -11.68 1.12 17.05
N LEU A 114 -10.69 0.40 16.52
CA LEU A 114 -9.28 0.79 16.61
C LEU A 114 -8.99 2.12 15.90
N ILE A 115 -9.60 2.37 14.74
CA ILE A 115 -9.50 3.67 14.05
C ILE A 115 -9.95 4.83 14.93
N LYS A 116 -11.09 4.66 15.63
CA LYS A 116 -11.63 5.68 16.54
C LYS A 116 -10.73 5.89 17.76
N GLU A 117 -10.14 4.82 18.29
CA GLU A 117 -9.23 4.87 19.45
C GLU A 117 -7.89 5.54 19.08
N ASP A 118 -7.34 5.21 17.92
CA ASP A 118 -6.07 5.76 17.42
C ASP A 118 -6.21 7.20 16.89
N GLY A 119 -7.44 7.71 16.75
CA GLY A 119 -7.71 9.03 16.19
C GLY A 119 -7.29 9.13 14.73
N TYR A 120 -7.30 8.01 14.01
CA TYR A 120 -6.89 7.95 12.62
C TYR A 120 -7.94 8.63 11.73
N ILE A 121 -7.55 9.76 11.14
CA ILE A 121 -8.38 10.56 10.24
C ILE A 121 -7.74 10.47 8.86
N HIS A 122 -8.31 9.64 7.98
CA HIS A 122 -7.96 9.70 6.56
C HIS A 122 -8.87 10.72 5.87
N HIS A 123 -8.28 11.78 5.33
CA HIS A 123 -8.92 12.74 4.42
C HIS A 123 -8.76 12.29 2.97
#